data_AF-A0A1J5CXI8-F1
#
_entry.id   AF-A0A1J5CXI8-F1
#
_cell.length_a   1.000
_cell.length_b   1.000
_cell.length_c   1.000
_cell.angle_alpha   90.00
_cell.angle_beta   90.00
_cell.angle_gamma   90.00
#
_symmetry.space_group_name_H-M   'P 1'
#
loop_
_entity.id
_entity.type
_entity.pdbx_description
1 polymer ?
#
loop_
_entity_poly.entity_id
_entity_poly.type
_entity_poly.pdbx_seq_one_letter_code
_entity_poly.pdbx_strand_id
1 'polypeptide(L)'
;MTRLIPGARVWVPLACIFLFAVVFEYTVHADSTITIPIPEDAAKSKKVTLSLRIPPKTEPLTNENKPVKMESKRSLIMWNSNPLPVVPQNDEYFTIMKVFLDKGWIKGFSARETLSTQKVDKYLAVQILEGVITSVLEILESRDVSRLVRKVNLNVSDIEDLRRLLQRFNVEFIMYGLNPTKFDKDLLQLQERIKNARQGILKVIRVEDAEDGGTVIHLGVE
;
A
#
# COMPACT_ATOMS: atom_id res chain seq x y z
N MET A 1 -42.13 -0.48 -49.36
CA MET A 1 -40.85 -0.80 -50.05
C MET A 1 -39.74 -0.67 -49.02
N THR A 2 -39.40 -1.74 -48.28
CA THR A 2 -38.49 -2.87 -48.59
C THR A 2 -37.09 -2.70 -48.00
N ARG A 3 -36.86 -3.47 -46.93
CA ARG A 3 -35.66 -4.26 -46.60
C ARG A 3 -34.42 -3.52 -46.07
N LEU A 4 -34.42 -3.28 -44.75
CA LEU A 4 -33.18 -3.26 -43.96
C LEU A 4 -32.62 -4.70 -43.91
N ILE A 5 -31.46 -4.89 -44.52
CA ILE A 5 -30.75 -6.18 -44.56
C ILE A 5 -30.42 -6.60 -43.11
N PRO A 6 -30.82 -7.81 -42.68
CA PRO A 6 -30.49 -8.27 -41.33
C PRO A 6 -29.00 -8.62 -41.30
N GLY A 7 -28.21 -7.90 -40.50
CA GLY A 7 -26.77 -8.14 -40.35
C GLY A 7 -25.90 -6.88 -40.19
N ALA A 8 -26.38 -5.71 -40.60
CA ALA A 8 -25.57 -4.48 -40.62
C ALA A 8 -25.01 -4.07 -39.23
N ARG A 9 -25.68 -4.42 -38.12
CA ARG A 9 -25.21 -4.13 -36.75
C ARG A 9 -23.94 -4.88 -36.34
N VAL A 10 -23.63 -6.03 -36.97
CA VAL A 10 -22.45 -6.86 -36.63
C VAL A 10 -21.28 -6.56 -37.57
N TRP A 11 -21.55 -6.17 -38.81
CA TRP A 11 -20.53 -5.88 -39.82
C TRP A 11 -19.83 -4.52 -39.61
N VAL A 12 -20.54 -3.52 -39.10
CA VAL A 12 -19.97 -2.19 -38.80
C VAL A 12 -18.82 -2.26 -37.77
N PRO A 13 -18.98 -2.90 -36.58
CA PRO A 13 -17.88 -2.99 -35.62
C PRO A 13 -16.72 -3.86 -36.13
N LEU A 14 -16.99 -4.92 -36.91
CA LEU A 14 -15.97 -5.75 -37.53
C LEU A 14 -15.13 -4.98 -38.57
N ALA A 15 -15.78 -4.16 -39.39
CA ALA A 15 -15.10 -3.30 -40.36
C ALA A 15 -14.22 -2.24 -39.67
N CYS A 16 -14.68 -1.67 -38.54
CA CYS A 16 -13.88 -0.73 -37.77
C CYS A 16 -12.63 -1.38 -37.16
N ILE A 17 -12.73 -2.59 -36.62
CA ILE A 17 -11.57 -3.32 -36.07
C ILE A 17 -10.54 -3.62 -37.16
N PHE A 18 -11.01 -4.03 -38.35
CA PHE A 18 -10.13 -4.30 -39.48
C PHE A 18 -9.41 -3.03 -39.95
N LEU A 19 -10.12 -1.90 -39.98
CA LEU A 19 -9.55 -0.60 -40.36
C LEU A 19 -8.50 -0.12 -39.35
N PHE A 20 -8.70 -0.34 -38.04
CA PHE A 20 -7.70 -0.05 -37.02
C PHE A 20 -6.46 -0.95 -37.12
N ALA A 21 -6.63 -2.22 -37.45
CA ALA A 21 -5.50 -3.13 -37.65
C ALA A 21 -4.61 -2.71 -38.83
N VAL A 22 -5.22 -2.29 -39.94
CA VAL A 22 -4.49 -1.79 -41.13
C VAL A 22 -3.72 -0.50 -40.83
N VAL A 23 -4.30 0.42 -40.04
CA VAL A 23 -3.61 1.66 -39.63
C VAL A 23 -2.43 1.35 -38.69
N PHE A 24 -2.56 0.35 -37.81
CA PHE A 24 -1.47 -0.08 -36.94
C PHE A 24 -0.33 -0.78 -37.71
N GLU A 25 -0.66 -1.59 -38.71
CA GLU A 25 0.34 -2.28 -39.53
C GLU A 25 1.13 -1.31 -40.41
N TYR A 26 0.48 -0.25 -40.92
CA TYR A 26 1.14 0.79 -41.72
C TYR A 26 2.08 1.69 -40.91
N THR A 27 1.90 1.78 -39.58
CA THR A 27 2.67 2.68 -38.70
C THR A 27 3.86 2.02 -38.00
N VAL A 28 4.08 0.71 -38.19
CA VAL A 28 5.19 -0.03 -37.57
C VAL A 28 6.02 -0.75 -38.63
N HIS A 29 6.76 0.01 -39.42
CA HIS A 29 7.94 -0.47 -40.15
C HIS A 29 9.12 0.45 -39.78
N ALA A 30 9.67 0.23 -38.58
CA ALA A 30 10.89 0.89 -38.14
C ALA A 30 12.10 0.10 -38.65
N ASP A 31 12.64 0.52 -39.79
CA ASP A 31 13.85 -0.03 -40.39
C ASP A 31 15.07 0.40 -39.55
N SER A 32 15.58 -0.51 -38.71
CA SER A 32 16.70 -0.22 -37.80
C SER A 32 18.03 -0.35 -38.54
N THR A 33 18.33 0.63 -39.38
CA THR A 33 19.65 0.77 -40.01
C THR A 33 20.42 1.88 -39.31
N ILE A 34 21.46 1.52 -38.55
CA ILE A 34 22.33 2.48 -37.87
C ILE A 34 23.26 3.11 -38.91
N THR A 35 23.06 4.40 -39.19
CA THR A 35 23.91 5.18 -40.10
C THR A 35 25.03 5.86 -39.31
N ILE A 36 26.27 5.51 -39.62
CA ILE A 36 27.46 6.15 -39.07
C ILE A 36 27.90 7.24 -40.06
N PRO A 37 27.87 8.54 -39.70
CA PRO A 37 28.26 9.60 -40.62
C PRO A 37 29.77 9.58 -40.84
N ILE A 38 30.19 9.40 -42.09
CA ILE A 38 31.59 9.51 -42.53
C ILE A 38 31.79 10.93 -43.07
N PRO A 39 32.87 11.65 -42.72
CA PRO A 39 33.17 12.96 -43.28
C PRO A 39 33.39 12.90 -44.81
N GLU A 40 32.83 13.88 -45.52
CA GLU A 40 32.67 13.88 -47.00
C GLU A 40 34.00 13.78 -47.78
N ASP A 41 35.11 14.22 -47.18
CA ASP A 41 36.43 14.17 -47.81
C ASP A 41 37.01 12.75 -47.91
N ALA A 42 36.54 11.81 -47.09
CA ALA A 42 36.97 10.41 -47.14
C ALA A 42 36.17 9.56 -48.14
N ALA A 43 34.96 9.99 -48.52
CA ALA A 43 34.05 9.27 -49.41
C ALA A 43 34.49 9.29 -50.89
N LYS A 44 35.40 10.19 -51.27
CA LYS A 44 35.95 10.27 -52.65
C LYS A 44 37.05 9.24 -52.94
N SER A 45 37.56 8.56 -51.91
CA SER A 45 38.63 7.56 -52.09
C SER A 45 38.04 6.14 -52.15
N LYS A 46 38.35 5.40 -53.23
CA LYS A 46 37.76 4.07 -53.52
C LYS A 46 38.18 2.96 -52.52
N LYS A 47 39.10 3.25 -51.58
CA LYS A 47 39.53 2.33 -50.52
C LYS A 47 39.85 3.11 -49.25
N VAL A 48 39.06 2.90 -48.20
CA VAL A 48 39.31 3.43 -46.85
C VAL A 48 39.90 2.29 -46.01
N THR A 49 41.06 2.51 -45.39
CA THR A 49 41.68 1.55 -44.47
C THR A 49 41.58 2.08 -43.05
N LEU A 50 40.75 1.45 -42.23
CA LEU A 50 40.64 1.72 -40.79
C LEU A 50 41.69 0.87 -40.06
N SER A 51 42.61 1.52 -39.34
CA SER A 51 43.55 0.82 -38.46
C SER A 51 43.15 1.06 -37.00
N LEU A 52 42.64 0.01 -36.35
CA LEU A 52 42.31 0.02 -34.94
C LEU A 52 43.53 -0.46 -34.15
N ARG A 53 44.19 0.43 -33.42
CA ARG A 53 45.35 0.09 -32.59
C ARG A 53 44.88 -0.31 -31.19
N ILE A 54 44.84 -1.61 -30.90
CA ILE A 54 44.51 -2.16 -29.58
C ILE A 54 45.75 -2.05 -28.68
N PRO A 55 45.67 -1.45 -27.48
CA PRO A 55 46.82 -1.34 -26.58
C PRO A 55 47.24 -2.73 -26.04
N PRO A 56 48.56 -3.01 -25.95
CA PRO A 56 49.06 -4.33 -25.55
C PRO A 56 49.14 -4.39 -24.03
N LYS A 57 48.01 -4.64 -23.37
CA LYS A 57 47.84 -5.18 -22.00
C LYS A 57 46.38 -5.03 -21.60
N THR A 58 45.53 -5.90 -22.13
CA THR A 58 44.25 -6.19 -21.49
C THR A 58 44.38 -7.60 -20.94
N GLU A 59 44.34 -7.71 -19.62
CA GLU A 59 44.14 -9.00 -18.94
C GLU A 59 42.97 -9.72 -19.61
N PRO A 60 43.04 -11.07 -19.77
CA PRO A 60 41.93 -11.79 -20.35
C PRO A 60 40.68 -11.43 -19.56
N LEU A 61 39.67 -10.89 -20.25
CA LEU A 61 38.34 -10.71 -19.66
C LEU A 61 37.98 -12.06 -19.05
N THR A 62 38.03 -12.14 -17.73
CA THR A 62 37.39 -13.20 -16.98
C THR A 62 35.96 -13.15 -17.49
N ASN A 63 35.59 -14.13 -18.31
CA ASN A 63 34.20 -14.47 -18.52
C ASN A 63 33.74 -14.94 -17.14
N GLU A 64 33.44 -13.98 -16.26
CA GLU A 64 32.44 -14.19 -15.24
C GLU A 64 31.27 -14.76 -16.02
N ASN A 65 31.02 -16.06 -15.86
CA ASN A 65 29.75 -16.66 -16.20
C ASN A 65 28.71 -15.97 -15.31
N LYS A 66 28.39 -14.71 -15.65
CA LYS A 66 27.23 -14.02 -15.14
C LYS A 66 26.10 -14.93 -15.60
N PRO A 67 25.36 -15.56 -14.67
CA PRO A 67 24.26 -16.41 -15.06
C PRO A 67 23.39 -15.58 -16.00
N VAL A 68 23.08 -16.15 -17.16
CA VAL A 68 22.30 -15.50 -18.23
C VAL A 68 21.14 -14.76 -17.57
N LYS A 69 21.22 -13.43 -17.52
CA LYS A 69 20.13 -12.60 -17.02
C LYS A 69 19.05 -12.70 -18.09
N MET A 70 18.08 -13.58 -17.86
CA MET A 70 16.88 -13.67 -18.70
C MET A 70 16.24 -12.27 -18.78
N GLU A 71 16.18 -11.71 -19.99
CA GLU A 71 15.58 -10.39 -20.26
C GLU A 71 14.06 -10.38 -20.08
N SER A 72 13.44 -11.56 -19.93
CA SER A 72 12.05 -11.71 -19.52
C SER A 72 11.96 -12.44 -18.18
N LYS A 73 11.96 -11.68 -17.08
CA LYS A 73 11.45 -12.15 -15.78
C LYS A 73 9.92 -12.32 -15.76
N ARG A 74 9.24 -12.18 -16.90
CA ARG A 74 7.77 -12.15 -16.98
C ARG A 74 7.11 -13.51 -17.15
N SER A 75 7.84 -14.58 -17.49
CA SER A 75 7.21 -15.87 -17.79
C SER A 75 7.76 -17.08 -17.03
N LEU A 76 8.75 -16.91 -16.16
CA LEU A 76 8.97 -17.89 -15.09
C LEU A 76 7.91 -17.65 -14.03
N ILE A 77 6.75 -18.29 -14.21
CA ILE A 77 5.76 -18.48 -13.15
C ILE A 77 6.45 -19.38 -12.11
N MET A 78 7.26 -18.75 -11.27
CA MET A 78 7.79 -19.38 -10.07
C MET A 78 6.58 -19.67 -9.20
N TRP A 79 6.18 -20.93 -9.13
CA TRP A 79 5.13 -21.39 -8.24
C TRP A 79 5.53 -21.04 -6.81
N ASN A 80 4.91 -20.00 -6.27
CA ASN A 80 5.14 -19.61 -4.89
C ASN A 80 4.28 -20.53 -4.02
N SER A 81 4.93 -21.46 -3.32
CA SER A 81 4.28 -22.39 -2.39
C SER A 81 3.63 -21.70 -1.19
N ASN A 82 3.88 -20.39 -1.01
CA ASN A 82 3.19 -19.56 -0.03
C ASN A 82 2.54 -18.34 -0.74
N PRO A 83 1.35 -18.51 -1.34
CA PRO A 83 0.72 -17.50 -2.18
C PRO A 83 0.25 -16.27 -1.37
N LEU A 84 0.21 -16.37 -0.05
CA LEU A 84 -0.27 -15.32 0.83
C LEU A 84 0.91 -14.45 1.31
N PRO A 85 0.87 -13.14 1.05
CA PRO A 85 1.87 -12.23 1.61
C PRO A 85 1.71 -12.20 3.13
N VAL A 86 2.79 -12.50 3.85
CA VAL A 86 2.83 -12.50 5.33
C VAL A 86 3.30 -11.14 5.83
N VAL A 87 2.72 -10.68 6.93
CA VAL A 87 3.18 -9.46 7.62
C VAL A 87 4.53 -9.75 8.30
N PRO A 88 5.56 -8.91 8.13
CA PRO A 88 6.85 -9.09 8.80
C PRO A 88 6.70 -9.15 10.33
N GLN A 89 7.48 -9.97 11.02
CA GLN A 89 7.34 -10.13 12.49
C GLN A 89 7.67 -8.86 13.28
N ASN A 90 8.65 -8.08 12.82
CA ASN A 90 9.08 -6.84 13.49
C ASN A 90 8.30 -5.60 13.02
N ASP A 91 7.07 -5.82 12.59
CA ASP A 91 6.28 -4.78 11.96
C ASP A 91 5.47 -3.96 12.97
N GLU A 92 5.28 -2.67 12.69
CA GLU A 92 4.52 -1.74 13.53
C GLU A 92 3.07 -2.22 13.77
N TYR A 93 2.53 -3.02 12.84
CA TYR A 93 1.23 -3.66 12.97
C TYR A 93 1.09 -4.43 14.28
N PHE A 94 2.06 -5.28 14.62
CA PHE A 94 2.00 -6.11 15.82
C PHE A 94 2.13 -5.27 17.09
N THR A 95 2.96 -4.24 17.07
CA THR A 95 3.11 -3.29 18.17
C THR A 95 1.79 -2.57 18.45
N ILE A 96 1.15 -2.03 17.42
CA ILE A 96 -0.12 -1.31 17.56
C ILE A 96 -1.23 -2.28 17.99
N MET A 97 -1.35 -3.44 17.35
CA MET A 97 -2.37 -4.44 17.72
C MET A 97 -2.22 -4.95 19.15
N LYS A 98 -0.99 -5.05 19.68
CA LYS A 98 -0.76 -5.40 21.09
C LYS A 98 -1.32 -4.33 22.03
N VAL A 99 -1.15 -3.05 21.72
CA VAL A 99 -1.76 -1.95 22.51
C VAL A 99 -3.29 -2.07 22.53
N PHE A 100 -3.91 -2.41 21.38
CA PHE A 100 -5.36 -2.62 21.31
C PHE A 100 -5.83 -3.90 22.01
N LEU A 101 -4.99 -4.95 22.02
CA LEU A 101 -5.22 -6.17 22.79
C LEU A 101 -5.23 -5.87 24.29
N ASP A 102 -4.21 -5.18 24.79
CA ASP A 102 -4.05 -4.83 26.21
C ASP A 102 -5.18 -3.92 26.69
N LYS A 103 -5.69 -3.05 25.82
CA LYS A 103 -6.85 -2.20 26.09
C LYS A 103 -8.20 -2.91 25.97
N GLY A 104 -8.24 -4.14 25.46
CA GLY A 104 -9.44 -4.97 25.38
C GLY A 104 -10.34 -4.70 24.16
N TRP A 105 -9.86 -4.01 23.12
CA TRP A 105 -10.66 -3.68 21.93
C TRP A 105 -10.82 -4.84 20.94
N ILE A 106 -10.00 -5.88 21.09
CA ILE A 106 -10.06 -7.09 20.26
C ILE A 106 -11.02 -8.09 20.92
N LYS A 107 -12.24 -8.23 20.39
CA LYS A 107 -13.30 -9.08 20.96
C LYS A 107 -13.17 -10.57 20.61
N GLY A 108 -12.64 -10.91 19.44
CA GLY A 108 -12.61 -12.30 18.95
C GLY A 108 -11.47 -13.15 19.55
N PHE A 109 -11.77 -14.35 20.03
CA PHE A 109 -10.77 -15.29 20.54
C PHE A 109 -9.73 -15.67 19.48
N SER A 110 -10.19 -15.98 18.27
CA SER A 110 -9.31 -16.30 17.13
C SER A 110 -8.37 -15.15 16.78
N ALA A 111 -8.85 -13.90 16.79
CA ALA A 111 -8.00 -12.73 16.53
C ALA A 111 -6.91 -12.57 17.59
N ARG A 112 -7.21 -12.86 18.86
CA ARG A 112 -6.23 -12.83 19.96
C ARG A 112 -5.17 -13.93 19.80
N GLU A 113 -5.60 -15.13 19.47
CA GLU A 113 -4.70 -16.27 19.25
C GLU A 113 -3.78 -16.04 18.04
N THR A 114 -4.33 -15.54 16.94
CA THR A 114 -3.57 -15.20 15.73
C THR A 114 -2.51 -14.12 15.99
N LEU A 115 -2.81 -13.12 16.81
CA LEU A 115 -1.82 -12.11 17.19
C LEU A 115 -0.70 -12.66 18.10
N SER A 116 -1.02 -13.67 18.94
CA SER A 116 -0.03 -14.36 19.79
C SER A 116 0.98 -15.16 18.97
N THR A 117 0.53 -15.79 17.88
CA THR A 117 1.40 -16.63 17.03
C THR A 117 2.35 -15.83 16.12
N GLN A 118 2.15 -14.51 15.98
CA GLN A 118 2.97 -13.58 15.18
C GLN A 118 3.21 -13.99 13.71
N LYS A 119 2.40 -14.90 13.19
CA LYS A 119 2.40 -15.33 11.79
C LYS A 119 1.04 -15.00 11.22
N VAL A 120 0.92 -13.80 10.65
CA VAL A 120 -0.35 -13.28 10.17
C VAL A 120 -0.22 -12.95 8.70
N ASP A 121 -1.09 -13.56 7.89
CA ASP A 121 -1.24 -13.20 6.48
C ASP A 121 -1.83 -11.80 6.37
N LYS A 122 -1.46 -11.04 5.34
CA LYS A 122 -1.98 -9.68 5.15
C LYS A 122 -3.51 -9.62 5.13
N TYR A 123 -4.18 -10.62 4.57
CA TYR A 123 -5.64 -10.68 4.53
C TYR A 123 -6.24 -10.89 5.92
N LEU A 124 -5.66 -11.78 6.73
CA LEU A 124 -6.05 -11.96 8.12
C LEU A 124 -5.77 -10.70 8.94
N ALA A 125 -4.66 -10.02 8.67
CA ALA A 125 -4.32 -8.77 9.32
C ALA A 125 -5.37 -7.68 9.06
N VAL A 126 -5.86 -7.58 7.82
CA VAL A 126 -6.93 -6.65 7.41
C VAL A 126 -8.24 -7.00 8.11
N GLN A 127 -8.61 -8.28 8.19
CA GLN A 127 -9.83 -8.70 8.88
C GLN A 127 -9.79 -8.39 10.38
N ILE A 128 -8.65 -8.61 11.04
CA ILE A 128 -8.47 -8.26 12.45
C ILE A 128 -8.55 -6.74 12.62
N LEU A 129 -7.89 -5.98 11.75
CA LEU A 129 -7.90 -4.52 11.79
C LEU A 129 -9.30 -3.95 11.55
N GLU A 130 -10.05 -4.49 10.60
CA GLU A 130 -11.47 -4.15 10.38
C GLU A 130 -12.28 -4.40 11.65
N GLY A 131 -12.14 -5.57 12.28
CA GLY A 131 -12.86 -5.89 13.51
C GLY A 131 -12.56 -4.92 14.65
N VAL A 132 -11.31 -4.46 14.76
CA VAL A 132 -10.90 -3.43 15.74
C VAL A 132 -11.51 -2.08 15.39
N ILE A 133 -11.41 -1.65 14.13
CA ILE A 133 -11.96 -0.36 13.68
C ILE A 133 -13.47 -0.32 13.92
N THR A 134 -14.20 -1.35 13.52
CA THR A 134 -15.65 -1.44 13.75
C THR A 134 -15.98 -1.40 15.25
N SER A 135 -15.24 -2.16 16.08
CA SER A 135 -15.44 -2.14 17.54
C SER A 135 -15.18 -0.77 18.17
N VAL A 136 -14.23 0.00 17.64
CA VAL A 136 -13.93 1.36 18.07
C VAL A 136 -15.00 2.35 17.57
N LEU A 137 -15.49 2.16 16.33
CA LEU A 137 -16.52 3.02 15.74
C LEU A 137 -17.92 2.80 16.32
N GLU A 138 -18.20 1.63 16.93
CA GLU A 138 -19.42 1.41 17.73
C GLU A 138 -19.63 2.52 18.79
N ILE A 139 -18.56 3.17 19.25
CA ILE A 139 -18.64 4.32 20.17
C ILE A 139 -19.46 5.47 19.56
N LEU A 140 -19.28 5.75 18.26
CA LEU A 140 -20.01 6.82 17.56
C LEU A 140 -21.50 6.53 17.41
N GLU A 141 -21.86 5.24 17.33
CA GLU A 141 -23.26 4.80 17.21
C GLU A 141 -24.00 4.81 18.55
N SER A 142 -23.27 4.92 19.67
CA SER A 142 -23.85 4.92 21.01
C SER A 142 -24.68 6.18 21.27
N ARG A 143 -25.81 6.05 21.98
CA ARG A 143 -26.72 7.19 22.29
C ARG A 143 -26.07 8.29 23.13
N ASP A 144 -25.09 7.93 23.96
CA ASP A 144 -24.41 8.82 24.92
C ASP A 144 -22.90 8.94 24.63
N VAL A 145 -22.53 9.26 23.39
CA VAL A 145 -21.14 9.32 22.91
C VAL A 145 -20.23 10.12 23.86
N SER A 146 -20.62 11.33 24.26
CA SER A 146 -19.78 12.21 25.08
C SER A 146 -19.46 11.64 26.46
N ARG A 147 -20.38 10.87 27.07
CA ARG A 147 -20.15 10.23 28.37
C ARG A 147 -19.29 8.98 28.21
N LEU A 148 -19.53 8.21 27.16
CA LEU A 148 -18.82 6.97 26.88
C LEU A 148 -17.35 7.26 26.53
N VAL A 149 -17.11 8.26 25.68
CA VAL A 149 -15.77 8.73 25.30
C VAL A 149 -14.90 9.12 26.51
N ARG A 150 -15.50 9.68 27.57
CA ARG A 150 -14.78 10.02 28.81
C ARG A 150 -14.39 8.79 29.64
N LYS A 151 -15.13 7.69 29.54
CA LYS A 151 -14.88 6.44 30.28
C LYS A 151 -14.00 5.46 29.51
N VAL A 152 -13.91 5.64 28.19
CA VAL A 152 -13.13 4.78 27.30
C VAL A 152 -11.63 5.06 27.46
N ASN A 153 -10.85 3.98 27.51
CA ASN A 153 -9.38 3.97 27.59
C ASN A 153 -8.67 4.23 26.24
N LEU A 154 -9.31 4.93 25.29
CA LEU A 154 -8.71 5.32 24.00
C LEU A 154 -8.12 6.71 24.08
N ASN A 155 -6.92 6.89 23.55
CA ASN A 155 -6.26 8.17 23.38
C ASN A 155 -6.33 8.62 21.92
N VAL A 156 -6.08 9.91 21.70
CA VAL A 156 -6.01 10.50 20.35
C VAL A 156 -4.92 9.81 19.51
N SER A 157 -3.80 9.43 20.13
CA SER A 157 -2.70 8.71 19.48
C SER A 157 -3.13 7.34 18.94
N ASP A 158 -3.98 6.61 19.67
CA ASP A 158 -4.43 5.28 19.26
C ASP A 158 -5.25 5.35 17.97
N ILE A 159 -6.10 6.38 17.85
CA ILE A 159 -6.90 6.59 16.64
C ILE A 159 -6.00 6.95 15.47
N GLU A 160 -4.95 7.74 15.70
CA GLU A 160 -3.98 8.05 14.66
C GLU A 160 -3.22 6.81 14.19
N ASP A 161 -2.84 5.92 15.12
CA ASP A 161 -2.19 4.65 14.79
C ASP A 161 -3.12 3.74 13.95
N LEU A 162 -4.41 3.68 14.24
CA LEU A 162 -5.38 2.97 13.40
C LEU A 162 -5.49 3.58 11.99
N ARG A 163 -5.50 4.91 11.88
CA ARG A 163 -5.55 5.60 10.59
C ARG A 163 -4.27 5.35 9.78
N ARG A 164 -3.09 5.32 10.42
CA ARG A 164 -1.82 4.96 9.78
C ARG A 164 -1.85 3.53 9.25
N LEU A 165 -2.35 2.58 10.04
CA LEU A 165 -2.53 1.20 9.59
C LEU A 165 -3.53 1.08 8.43
N LEU A 166 -4.64 1.82 8.49
CA LEU A 166 -5.63 1.86 7.42
C LEU A 166 -5.05 2.37 6.10
N GLN A 167 -4.25 3.44 6.15
CA GLN A 167 -3.56 3.97 4.98
C GLN A 167 -2.54 2.98 4.41
N ARG A 168 -1.83 2.27 5.29
CA ARG A 168 -0.85 1.25 4.90
C ARG A 168 -1.49 0.06 4.19
N PHE A 169 -2.61 -0.44 4.70
CA PHE A 169 -3.32 -1.61 4.15
C PHE A 169 -4.41 -1.23 3.14
N ASN A 170 -4.39 0.00 2.62
CA ASN A 170 -5.45 0.56 1.77
C ASN A 170 -5.76 -0.33 0.55
N VAL A 171 -4.72 -0.85 -0.11
CA VAL A 171 -4.88 -1.75 -1.27
C VAL A 171 -5.59 -3.05 -0.87
N GLU A 172 -5.17 -3.65 0.23
CA GLU A 172 -5.75 -4.88 0.75
C GLU A 172 -7.20 -4.69 1.22
N PHE A 173 -7.54 -3.53 1.81
CA PHE A 173 -8.93 -3.16 2.14
C PHE A 173 -9.83 -3.07 0.90
N ILE A 174 -9.33 -2.43 -0.17
CA ILE A 174 -10.07 -2.32 -1.44
C ILE A 174 -10.28 -3.70 -2.07
N MET A 175 -9.26 -4.57 -2.02
CA MET A 175 -9.37 -5.96 -2.50
C MET A 175 -10.42 -6.77 -1.72
N TYR A 176 -10.62 -6.47 -0.44
CA TYR A 176 -11.64 -7.10 0.40
C TYR A 176 -13.04 -6.50 0.20
N GLY A 177 -13.19 -5.48 -0.65
CA GLY A 177 -14.46 -4.81 -0.94
C GLY A 177 -14.88 -3.79 0.13
N LEU A 178 -13.97 -3.41 1.02
CA LEU A 178 -14.22 -2.40 2.06
C LEU A 178 -13.86 -1.01 1.56
N ASN A 179 -14.49 0.01 2.15
CA ASN A 179 -14.21 1.40 1.81
C ASN A 179 -13.31 2.06 2.88
N PRO A 180 -11.98 2.12 2.66
CA PRO A 180 -11.05 2.70 3.62
C PRO A 180 -11.26 4.21 3.79
N THR A 181 -11.73 4.92 2.77
CA THR A 181 -12.00 6.38 2.90
C THR A 181 -13.13 6.68 3.87
N LYS A 182 -14.14 5.79 3.94
CA LYS A 182 -15.23 5.92 4.92
C LYS A 182 -14.70 5.72 6.33
N PHE A 183 -13.95 4.64 6.56
CA PHE A 183 -13.35 4.36 7.85
C PHE A 183 -12.43 5.49 8.34
N ASP A 184 -11.62 6.09 7.45
CA ASP A 184 -10.74 7.20 7.82
C ASP A 184 -11.54 8.42 8.29
N LYS A 185 -12.63 8.76 7.59
CA LYS A 185 -13.51 9.88 7.94
C LYS A 185 -14.19 9.65 9.30
N ASP A 186 -14.71 8.45 9.52
CA ASP A 186 -15.40 8.09 10.77
C ASP A 186 -14.41 8.10 11.95
N LEU A 187 -13.20 7.59 11.76
CA LEU A 187 -12.12 7.66 12.76
C LEU A 187 -11.70 9.11 13.06
N LEU A 188 -11.65 9.98 12.05
CA LEU A 188 -11.37 11.40 12.25
C LEU A 188 -12.47 12.09 13.07
N GLN A 189 -13.73 11.80 12.78
CA GLN A 189 -14.86 12.30 13.57
C GLN A 189 -14.77 11.83 15.03
N LEU A 190 -14.40 10.56 15.28
CA LEU A 190 -14.16 10.07 16.62
C LEU A 190 -13.01 10.84 17.30
N GLN A 191 -11.91 11.06 16.58
CA GLN A 191 -10.75 11.81 17.10
C GLN A 191 -11.14 13.20 17.61
N GLU A 192 -11.93 13.95 16.84
CA GLU A 192 -12.42 15.27 17.23
C GLU A 192 -13.36 15.21 18.44
N ARG A 193 -14.23 14.20 18.49
CA ARG A 193 -15.13 13.98 19.64
C ARG A 193 -14.35 13.64 20.91
N ILE A 194 -13.28 12.86 20.82
CA ILE A 194 -12.40 12.57 21.96
C ILE A 194 -11.72 13.85 22.45
N LYS A 195 -11.14 14.64 21.55
CA LYS A 195 -10.52 15.92 21.89
C LYS A 195 -11.51 16.86 22.60
N ASN A 196 -12.68 17.07 22.00
CA ASN A 196 -13.70 17.97 22.55
C ASN A 196 -14.28 17.47 23.89
N ALA A 197 -14.45 16.15 24.05
CA ALA A 197 -15.03 15.59 25.28
C ALA A 197 -14.04 15.61 26.47
N ARG A 198 -12.73 15.58 26.19
CA ARG A 198 -11.65 15.63 27.18
C ARG A 198 -11.10 17.04 27.41
N GLN A 199 -11.40 17.98 26.52
CA GLN A 199 -11.09 19.40 26.72
C GLN A 199 -11.70 19.89 28.04
N GLY A 200 -10.84 20.32 28.97
CA GLY A 200 -11.22 20.76 30.31
C GLY A 200 -11.23 19.68 31.40
N ILE A 201 -10.88 18.43 31.09
CA ILE A 201 -10.65 17.41 32.11
C ILE A 201 -9.19 17.53 32.59
N LEU A 202 -9.00 18.01 33.81
CA LEU A 202 -7.70 18.10 34.45
C LEU A 202 -7.26 16.70 34.89
N LYS A 203 -6.12 16.23 34.40
CA LYS A 203 -5.54 14.97 34.85
C LYS A 203 -4.75 15.24 36.13
N VAL A 204 -5.05 14.48 37.18
CA VAL A 204 -4.22 14.49 38.39
C VAL A 204 -2.91 13.80 38.05
N ILE A 205 -1.82 14.57 38.01
CA ILE A 205 -0.47 14.08 37.70
C ILE A 205 0.13 13.46 38.96
N ARG A 206 -0.05 14.13 40.10
CA ARG A 206 0.62 13.77 41.34
C ARG A 206 -0.19 14.30 42.52
N VAL A 207 -0.30 13.49 43.56
CA VAL A 207 -0.90 13.89 44.82
C VAL A 207 0.22 13.77 45.85
N GLU A 208 0.56 14.88 46.48
CA GLU A 208 1.58 14.95 47.53
C GLU A 208 0.93 15.34 48.84
N ASP A 209 1.38 14.72 49.93
CA ASP A 209 0.99 15.14 51.27
C ASP A 209 1.87 16.32 51.68
N ALA A 210 1.24 17.44 52.02
CA ALA A 210 1.91 18.61 52.56
C ALA A 210 2.13 18.43 54.07
N GLU A 211 3.24 18.98 54.57
CA GLU A 211 3.70 18.83 55.96
C GLU A 211 2.69 19.40 57.00
N ASP A 212 1.79 20.29 56.58
CA ASP A 212 0.70 20.85 57.42
C ASP A 212 -0.59 19.99 57.45
N GLY A 213 -0.55 18.75 56.96
CA GLY A 213 -1.72 17.86 56.89
C GLY A 213 -2.69 18.19 55.74
N GLY A 214 -2.28 19.05 54.81
CA GLY A 214 -2.97 19.29 53.55
C GLY A 214 -2.53 18.32 52.45
N THR A 215 -3.30 18.21 51.38
CA THR A 215 -2.95 17.40 50.21
C THR A 215 -2.80 18.32 48.99
N VAL A 216 -1.63 18.32 48.36
CA VAL A 216 -1.34 19.08 47.15
C VAL A 216 -1.61 18.19 45.94
N ILE A 217 -2.56 18.61 45.11
CA ILE A 217 -2.93 17.93 43.88
C ILE A 217 -2.32 18.69 42.70
N HIS A 218 -1.33 18.09 42.06
CA HIS A 218 -0.73 18.59 40.82
C HIS A 218 -1.63 18.22 39.66
N LEU A 219 -2.22 19.23 39.03
CA LEU A 219 -3.15 19.09 37.91
C LEU A 219 -2.45 19.44 36.60
N GLY A 220 -2.57 18.57 35.60
CA GLY A 220 -2.10 18.79 34.24
C GLY A 220 -3.25 19.12 33.30
N VAL A 221 -3.02 20.05 32.39
CA VAL A 221 -3.88 20.31 31.23
C VAL A 221 -3.24 19.62 30.02
N GLU A 222 -4.00 18.76 29.33
CA GLU A 222 -3.67 18.28 27.98
C GLU A 222 -4.22 19.24 26.91
#